data_AF-A0A1I3DNM1-F1
#
_entry.id   AF-A0A1I3DNM1-F1
#
_cell.length_a   1.000
_cell.length_b   1.000
_cell.length_c   1.000
_cell.angle_alpha   90.00
_cell.angle_beta   90.00
_cell.angle_gamma   90.00
#
_symmetry.space_group_name_H-M   'P 1'
#
loop_
_entity.id
_entity.type
_entity.pdbx_description
1 polymer ?
#
loop_
_entity_poly.entity_id
_entity_poly.type
_entity_poly.pdbx_seq_one_letter_code
_entity_poly.pdbx_strand_id
1 'polypeptide(L)'
;LPYGEAVEALEAWIRWARRCRLPAFVELQRRIVKHRHAILAAIEHGLSNGRIESVNTKIRLITRIAFGFRSPDALIALAMLNLGGHRPALPGRALPSPP
;
A
#
# COMPACT_ATOMS: atom_id res chain seq x y z
N LEU A 1 14.18 -2.35 14.17
CA LEU A 1 15.63 -2.58 13.91
C LEU A 1 16.25 -1.23 13.61
N PRO A 2 17.32 -0.85 14.31
CA PRO A 2 18.17 0.27 13.90
C PRO A 2 18.66 0.08 12.45
N TYR A 3 18.89 1.18 11.72
CA TYR A 3 19.21 1.14 10.28
C TYR A 3 20.43 0.26 9.96
N GLY A 4 21.52 0.39 10.73
CA GLY A 4 22.74 -0.40 10.53
C GLY A 4 22.50 -1.91 10.64
N GLU A 5 21.77 -2.34 11.67
CA GLU A 5 21.39 -3.75 11.84
C GLU A 5 20.50 -4.24 10.69
N ALA A 6 19.62 -3.39 10.16
CA ALA A 6 18.77 -3.73 9.02
C ALA A 6 19.58 -3.96 7.74
N VAL A 7 20.62 -3.15 7.50
CA VAL A 7 21.54 -3.32 6.37
C VAL A 7 22.27 -4.66 6.47
N GLU A 8 22.85 -4.95 7.64
CA GLU A 8 23.59 -6.20 7.86
C GLU A 8 22.71 -7.44 7.73
N ALA A 9 21.52 -7.41 8.34
CA ALA A 9 20.55 -8.50 8.27
C ALA A 9 20.08 -8.74 6.83
N LEU A 10 19.82 -7.68 6.06
CA LEU A 10 19.39 -7.79 4.68
C LEU A 10 20.49 -8.39 3.79
N GLU A 11 21.74 -7.95 3.95
CA GLU A 11 22.89 -8.52 3.23
C GLU A 11 23.15 -9.99 3.59
N ALA A 12 23.05 -10.34 4.87
CA ALA A 12 23.17 -11.73 5.31
C ALA A 12 22.09 -12.61 4.67
N TRP A 13 20.84 -12.15 4.69
CA TRP A 13 19.72 -12.87 4.08
C TRP A 13 19.86 -12.99 2.56
N ILE A 14 20.28 -11.94 1.85
CA ILE A 14 20.52 -11.97 0.40
C ILE A 14 21.59 -13.02 0.04
N ARG A 15 22.71 -13.06 0.78
CA ARG A 15 23.79 -14.04 0.56
C ARG A 15 23.34 -15.47 0.81
N TRP A 16 22.47 -15.70 1.77
CA TRP A 16 21.88 -17.00 2.04
C TRP A 16 20.87 -17.40 0.94
N ALA A 17 19.90 -16.53 0.65
CA ALA A 17 18.82 -16.80 -0.29
C ALA A 17 19.35 -17.07 -1.71
N ARG A 18 20.43 -16.39 -2.12
CA ARG A 18 21.12 -16.64 -3.39
C ARG A 18 21.69 -18.07 -3.51
N ARG A 19 22.00 -18.75 -2.40
CA ARG A 19 22.68 -20.06 -2.35
C ARG A 19 21.80 -21.22 -1.89
N CYS A 20 20.62 -20.95 -1.33
CA CYS A 20 19.75 -21.96 -0.71
C CYS A 20 19.14 -23.01 -1.68
N ARG A 21 19.40 -22.90 -2.99
CA ARG A 21 18.90 -23.80 -4.06
C ARG A 21 17.37 -23.91 -4.18
N LEU A 22 16.60 -23.10 -3.43
CA LEU A 22 15.15 -23.00 -3.56
C LEU A 22 14.78 -21.91 -4.58
N PRO A 23 14.17 -22.25 -5.74
CA PRO A 23 13.91 -21.28 -6.81
C PRO A 23 13.10 -20.06 -6.34
N ALA A 24 12.06 -20.26 -5.53
CA ALA A 24 11.23 -19.17 -5.00
C ALA A 24 12.03 -18.15 -4.17
N PHE A 25 13.00 -18.62 -3.38
CA PHE A 25 13.86 -17.74 -2.57
C PHE A 25 14.88 -17.00 -3.43
N VAL A 26 15.44 -17.65 -4.46
CA VAL A 26 16.34 -17.00 -5.41
C VAL A 26 15.61 -15.90 -6.18
N GLU A 27 14.38 -16.15 -6.62
CA GLU A 27 13.54 -15.14 -7.27
C GLU A 27 13.17 -13.98 -6.33
N LEU A 28 12.80 -14.29 -5.08
CA LEU A 28 12.51 -13.27 -4.08
C LEU A 28 13.75 -12.42 -3.81
N GLN A 29 14.92 -13.04 -3.66
CA GLN A 29 16.20 -12.35 -3.46
C GLN A 29 16.50 -11.40 -4.62
N ARG A 30 16.31 -11.82 -5.88
CA ARG A 30 16.50 -10.95 -7.05
C ARG A 30 15.60 -9.72 -7.01
N ARG A 31 14.33 -9.90 -6.63
CA ARG A 31 13.38 -8.79 -6.45
C ARG A 31 13.80 -7.87 -5.30
N ILE A 32 14.21 -8.42 -4.17
CA ILE A 32 14.66 -7.64 -3.00
C ILE A 32 15.89 -6.82 -3.35
N VAL A 33 16.88 -7.38 -4.05
CA VAL A 33 18.07 -6.62 -4.49
C VAL A 33 17.68 -5.45 -5.39
N LYS A 34 16.75 -5.65 -6.34
CA LYS A 34 16.24 -4.58 -7.21
C LYS A 34 15.62 -3.42 -6.42
N HIS A 35 15.02 -3.70 -5.26
CA HIS A 35 14.32 -2.72 -4.42
C HIS A 35 15.05 -2.39 -3.11
N ARG A 36 16.33 -2.76 -2.97
CA ARG A 36 17.10 -2.65 -1.71
C ARG A 36 17.05 -1.25 -1.09
N HIS A 37 17.27 -0.22 -1.89
CA HIS A 37 17.24 1.17 -1.41
C HIS A 37 15.88 1.55 -0.83
N ALA A 38 14.79 1.19 -1.51
CA ALA A 38 13.44 1.49 -1.05
C ALA A 38 13.11 0.73 0.25
N ILE A 39 13.55 -0.53 0.38
CA ILE A 39 13.36 -1.34 1.59
C ILE A 39 14.09 -0.71 2.78
N LEU A 40 15.35 -0.32 2.60
CA LEU A 40 16.12 0.30 3.67
C LEU A 40 15.57 1.68 4.07
N ALA A 41 15.18 2.51 3.09
CA ALA A 41 14.54 3.80 3.37
C ALA A 41 13.20 3.62 4.11
N ALA A 42 12.44 2.57 3.78
CA ALA A 42 11.20 2.25 4.51
C ALA A 42 11.48 1.88 5.97
N ILE A 43 12.57 1.15 6.24
CA ILE A 43 12.98 0.81 7.62
C ILE A 43 13.49 2.06 8.35
N GLU A 44 14.32 2.87 7.70
CA GLU A 44 14.90 4.10 8.25
C GLU A 44 13.82 5.10 8.70
N HIS A 45 12.82 5.30 7.86
CA HIS A 45 11.74 6.25 8.09
C HIS A 45 10.50 5.64 8.74
N GLY A 46 10.54 4.35 9.11
CA GLY A 46 9.41 3.65 9.71
C GLY A 46 8.15 3.65 8.83
N LEU A 47 8.32 3.62 7.50
CA LEU A 47 7.21 3.62 6.55
C LEU A 47 6.45 2.30 6.67
N SER A 48 5.15 2.39 6.93
CA SER A 48 4.26 1.23 6.98
C SER A 48 3.38 1.15 5.75
N ASN A 49 3.13 -0.08 5.29
CA ASN A 49 2.16 -0.34 4.24
C ASN A 49 0.71 -0.29 4.75
N GLY A 50 0.48 -0.18 6.07
CA GLY A 50 -0.84 -0.32 6.68
C GLY A 50 -1.88 0.67 6.15
N ARG A 51 -1.48 1.91 5.86
CA ARG A 51 -2.38 2.90 5.23
C ARG A 51 -2.81 2.46 3.82
N ILE A 52 -1.87 2.01 3.00
CA ILE A 52 -2.13 1.54 1.63
C ILE A 52 -2.95 0.24 1.65
N GLU A 53 -2.64 -0.69 2.55
CA GLU A 53 -3.38 -1.96 2.69
C GLU A 53 -4.82 -1.75 3.17
N SER A 54 -5.03 -0.81 4.09
CA SER A 54 -6.37 -0.39 4.51
C SER A 54 -7.17 0.16 3.33
N VAL A 55 -6.57 1.05 2.53
CA VAL A 55 -7.17 1.59 1.31
C VAL A 55 -7.50 0.47 0.32
N ASN A 56 -6.55 -0.43 0.04
CA ASN A 56 -6.76 -1.56 -0.89
C ASN A 56 -7.88 -2.50 -0.43
N THR A 57 -8.03 -2.70 0.88
CA THR A 57 -9.10 -3.51 1.45
C THR A 57 -10.46 -2.82 1.27
N LYS A 58 -10.52 -1.50 1.52
CA LYS A 58 -11.74 -0.71 1.28
C LYS A 58 -12.11 -0.68 -0.21
N ILE A 59 -11.16 -0.52 -1.12
CA ILE A 59 -11.42 -0.59 -2.56
C ILE A 59 -12.03 -1.94 -2.93
N ARG A 60 -11.45 -3.06 -2.47
CA ARG A 60 -12.00 -4.41 -2.73
C ARG A 60 -13.45 -4.56 -2.24
N LEU A 61 -13.77 -4.00 -1.07
CA LEU A 61 -15.14 -3.98 -0.55
C LEU A 61 -16.06 -3.15 -1.44
N ILE A 62 -15.65 -1.94 -1.82
CA ILE A 62 -16.43 -1.04 -2.69
C ILE A 62 -16.67 -1.70 -4.05
N THR A 63 -15.65 -2.35 -4.65
CA THR A 63 -15.80 -3.12 -5.89
C THR A 63 -16.85 -4.22 -5.75
N ARG A 64 -16.91 -4.91 -4.61
CA ARG A 64 -17.93 -5.94 -4.36
C ARG A 64 -19.34 -5.34 -4.24
N ILE A 65 -19.48 -4.20 -3.56
CA ILE A 65 -20.77 -3.50 -3.42
C ILE A 65 -21.25 -2.99 -4.79
N ALA A 66 -20.32 -2.56 -5.65
CA ALA A 66 -20.63 -2.06 -6.98
C ALA A 66 -21.01 -3.14 -8.01
N PHE A 67 -20.99 -4.43 -7.65
CA PHE A 67 -21.55 -5.47 -8.52
C PHE A 67 -23.03 -5.18 -8.80
N GLY A 68 -23.41 -5.13 -10.08
CA GLY A 68 -24.75 -4.73 -10.52
C GLY A 68 -24.88 -3.26 -10.93
N PHE A 69 -23.82 -2.45 -10.78
CA PHE A 69 -23.79 -1.12 -11.37
C PHE A 69 -23.71 -1.20 -12.90
N ARG A 70 -24.39 -0.27 -13.56
CA ARG A 70 -24.44 -0.20 -15.03
C ARG A 70 -23.12 0.28 -15.65
N SER A 71 -22.29 1.02 -14.91
CA SER A 71 -21.02 1.58 -15.39
C SER A 71 -19.93 1.60 -14.32
N PRO A 72 -18.64 1.59 -14.74
CA PRO A 72 -17.51 1.74 -13.82
C PRO A 72 -17.43 3.13 -13.19
N ASP A 73 -18.03 4.16 -13.78
CA ASP A 73 -18.02 5.52 -13.23
C ASP A 73 -18.71 5.58 -11.86
N ALA A 74 -19.78 4.80 -11.67
CA ALA A 74 -20.46 4.71 -10.38
C ALA A 74 -19.57 4.08 -9.28
N LEU A 75 -18.73 3.11 -9.64
CA LEU A 75 -17.72 2.54 -8.75
C LEU A 75 -16.65 3.59 -8.40
N ILE A 76 -16.12 4.29 -9.41
CA ILE A 76 -15.10 5.33 -9.21
C ILE A 76 -15.64 6.45 -8.31
N ALA A 77 -16.86 6.93 -8.56
CA ALA A 77 -17.51 7.94 -7.74
C ALA A 77 -17.66 7.48 -6.29
N LEU A 78 -18.09 6.23 -6.06
CA LEU A 78 -18.22 5.67 -4.71
C LEU A 78 -16.86 5.54 -4.00
N ALA A 79 -15.80 5.15 -4.71
CA ALA A 79 -14.45 5.11 -4.18
C ALA A 79 -13.93 6.51 -3.80
N MET A 80 -14.14 7.50 -4.69
CA MET A 80 -13.74 8.89 -4.43
C MET A 80 -14.49 9.51 -3.26
N LEU A 81 -15.79 9.22 -3.11
CA LEU A 81 -16.59 9.67 -1.98
C LEU A 81 -16.09 9.10 -0.65
N ASN A 82 -15.68 7.83 -0.62
CA ASN A 82 -15.25 7.15 0.61
C ASN A 82 -13.78 7.37 0.96
N LEU A 83 -12.92 7.54 -0.05
CA LEU A 83 -11.45 7.49 0.10
C LEU A 83 -10.73 8.75 -0.39
N GLY A 84 -11.37 9.56 -1.24
CA GLY A 84 -10.75 10.72 -1.88
C GLY A 84 -10.62 11.95 -0.97
N GLY A 85 -11.16 11.90 0.26
CA GLY A 85 -11.12 13.03 1.20
C GLY A 85 -11.91 14.26 0.77
N HIS A 86 -12.57 14.20 -0.39
CA HIS A 86 -13.38 15.27 -0.92
C HIS A 86 -14.65 15.42 -0.08
N ARG A 87 -15.04 16.66 0.21
CA ARG A 87 -16.23 16.99 1.00
C ARG A 87 -17.30 17.53 0.06
N PRO A 88 -18.06 16.67 -0.64
CA PRO A 88 -19.12 17.16 -1.52
C PRO A 88 -20.16 17.91 -0.69
N ALA A 89 -20.73 18.97 -1.26
CA ALA A 89 -21.87 19.65 -0.66
C ALA A 89 -23.06 18.69 -0.67
N LEU A 90 -23.45 18.23 0.52
CA LEU A 90 -24.58 17.32 0.68
C LEU A 90 -25.88 18.14 0.75
N PRO A 91 -26.93 17.78 0.00
CA PRO A 91 -28.21 18.45 0.09
C PRO A 91 -28.71 18.46 1.55
N GLY A 92 -29.08 19.65 2.05
CA GLY A 92 -29.60 19.81 3.42
C GLY A 92 -28.56 19.92 4.53
N ARG A 93 -27.26 19.96 4.24
CA ARG A 93 -26.20 20.21 5.23
C ARG A 93 -25.48 21.53 4.91
N ALA A 94 -25.71 22.56 5.71
CA ALA A 94 -24.98 23.83 5.56
C ALA A 94 -23.48 23.59 5.75
N LEU A 95 -22.65 24.14 4.85
CA LEU A 95 -21.20 24.14 5.03
C LEU A 95 -20.89 24.93 6.31
N PRO A 96 -20.03 24.43 7.21
CA PRO A 96 -19.62 25.22 8.36
C PRO A 96 -18.99 26.53 7.86
N SER A 97 -19.46 27.64 8.39
CA SER A 97 -18.88 28.96 8.12
C SER A 97 -17.39 28.94 8.51
N PRO A 98 -16.49 29.44 7.64
CA PRO A 98 -15.07 29.51 7.97
C PRO A 98 -14.86 30.45 9.18
N PRO A 99 -13.77 30.24 9.96
CA PRO A 99 -13.42 31.12 11.07
C PRO A 99 -13.06 32.53 10.62
#